data_AF-B7QHI9-F1
#
_entry.id   AF-B7QHI9-F1
#
_cell.length_a   1.000
_cell.length_b   1.000
_cell.length_c   1.000
_cell.angle_alpha   90.00
_cell.angle_beta   90.00
_cell.angle_gamma   90.00
#
_symmetry.space_group_name_H-M   'P 1'
#
loop_
_entity.id
_entity.type
_entity.pdbx_description
1 polymer ?
#
loop_
_entity_poly.entity_id
_entity_poly.type
_entity_poly.pdbx_seq_one_letter_code
_entity_poly.pdbx_strand_id
1 'polypeptide(L)'
;MELGVNNTLEEIAEAERSAHLERLSGTKTGRKILQDLGINPNGSGGSAASEPVPSSLMSGIKVCPIPRNMNPTHNAERRAARARALVDRHAEGEGAVYVNAAEYQDHVEAYTAVVVSASTGAVKTAASTRARDTHQAQEVAIALAIADPGSKTVLSAK
;
A
#
# COMPACT_ATOMS: atom_id res chain seq x y z
N MET A 1 -17.42 -4.99 -31.67
CA MET A 1 -16.25 -4.16 -32.05
C MET A 1 -16.17 -3.05 -31.01
N GLU A 2 -15.42 -3.27 -29.94
CA GLU A 2 -15.29 -2.31 -28.84
C GLU A 2 -13.95 -1.60 -28.94
N LEU A 3 -14.01 -0.31 -29.27
CA LEU A 3 -12.89 0.61 -29.29
C LEU A 3 -12.41 0.84 -27.85
N GLY A 4 -11.09 0.80 -27.67
CA GLY A 4 -10.43 0.89 -26.37
C GLY A 4 -10.85 2.13 -25.57
N VAL A 5 -11.15 1.91 -24.29
CA VAL A 5 -11.42 2.96 -23.32
C VAL A 5 -10.08 3.65 -23.02
N ASN A 6 -9.84 4.79 -23.68
CA ASN A 6 -8.73 5.68 -23.37
C ASN A 6 -9.04 6.45 -22.08
N ASN A 7 -8.04 6.77 -21.27
CA ASN A 7 -8.20 7.72 -20.16
C ASN A 7 -8.87 8.99 -20.69
N THR A 8 -9.78 9.58 -19.93
CA THR A 8 -10.34 10.87 -20.31
C THR A 8 -9.25 11.95 -20.22
N LEU A 9 -9.45 13.06 -20.92
CA LEU A 9 -8.51 14.19 -20.84
C LEU A 9 -8.39 14.72 -19.41
N GLU A 10 -9.48 14.69 -18.61
CA GLU A 10 -9.42 15.09 -17.21
C GLU A 10 -8.53 14.16 -16.38
N GLU A 11 -8.61 12.84 -16.60
CA GLU A 11 -7.79 11.87 -15.88
C GLU A 11 -6.30 12.02 -16.18
N ILE A 12 -5.95 12.30 -17.44
CA ILE A 12 -4.57 12.58 -17.84
C ILE A 12 -4.09 13.89 -17.21
N ALA A 13 -4.91 14.93 -17.24
CA ALA A 13 -4.57 16.23 -16.68
C ALA A 13 -4.36 16.15 -15.16
N GLU A 14 -5.19 15.41 -14.44
CA GLU A 14 -5.07 15.25 -12.99
C GLU A 14 -3.83 14.42 -12.60
N ALA A 15 -3.54 13.35 -13.36
CA ALA A 15 -2.34 12.54 -13.14
C ALA A 15 -1.05 13.35 -13.38
N GLU A 16 -1.01 14.13 -14.46
CA GLU A 16 0.13 14.98 -14.78
C GLU A 16 0.31 16.11 -13.75
N ARG A 17 -0.79 16.72 -13.32
CA ARG A 17 -0.80 17.75 -12.27
C ARG A 17 -0.27 17.19 -10.94
N SER A 18 -0.71 16.01 -10.54
CA SER A 18 -0.26 15.35 -9.32
C SER A 18 1.25 15.06 -9.35
N ALA A 19 1.75 14.49 -10.44
CA ALA A 19 3.17 14.21 -10.62
C ALA A 19 4.03 15.51 -10.60
N HIS A 20 3.51 16.59 -11.19
CA HIS A 20 4.17 17.88 -11.18
C HIS A 20 4.22 18.52 -9.80
N LEU A 21 3.14 18.45 -9.03
CA LEU A 21 3.09 18.93 -7.65
C LEU A 21 4.08 18.16 -6.76
N GLU A 22 4.11 16.84 -6.86
CA GLU A 22 5.04 15.99 -6.10
C GLU A 22 6.51 16.35 -6.40
N ARG A 23 6.84 16.47 -7.70
CA ARG A 23 8.19 16.85 -8.14
C ARG A 23 8.60 18.23 -7.63
N LEU A 24 7.70 19.22 -7.69
CA LEU A 24 7.97 20.57 -7.21
C LEU A 24 8.13 20.62 -5.68
N SER A 25 7.28 19.90 -4.95
CA SER A 25 7.35 19.76 -3.49
C SER A 25 8.68 19.16 -3.01
N GLY A 26 9.33 18.33 -3.82
CA GLY A 26 10.63 17.73 -3.51
C GLY A 26 11.82 18.71 -3.44
N THR A 27 11.75 19.86 -4.10
CA THR A 27 12.90 20.80 -4.19
C THR A 27 12.66 22.10 -3.42
N LYS A 28 13.73 22.74 -2.92
CA LYS A 28 13.62 24.03 -2.21
C LYS A 28 13.02 25.13 -3.09
N THR A 29 13.48 25.21 -4.34
CA THR A 29 12.96 26.17 -5.33
C THR A 29 11.52 25.86 -5.72
N GLY A 30 11.17 24.59 -5.94
CA GLY A 30 9.81 24.19 -6.27
C GLY A 30 8.82 24.47 -5.14
N ARG A 31 9.17 24.21 -3.88
CA ARG A 31 8.35 24.59 -2.72
C ARG A 31 8.12 26.10 -2.64
N LYS A 32 9.12 26.91 -2.97
CA LYS A 32 8.99 28.37 -3.00
C LYS A 32 8.01 28.83 -4.09
N ILE A 33 8.10 28.24 -5.29
CA ILE A 33 7.16 28.49 -6.39
C ILE A 33 5.72 28.12 -6.00
N LEU A 34 5.51 26.96 -5.39
CA LEU A 34 4.18 26.52 -4.95
C LEU A 34 3.59 27.46 -3.89
N GLN A 35 4.42 27.88 -2.92
CA GLN A 35 4.02 28.85 -1.91
C GLN A 35 3.64 30.20 -2.52
N ASP A 36 4.40 30.69 -3.50
CA ASP A 36 4.13 31.96 -4.18
C ASP A 36 2.82 31.90 -5.00
N LEU A 37 2.44 30.71 -5.48
CA LEU A 37 1.16 30.44 -6.14
C LEU A 37 0.01 30.20 -5.15
N GLY A 38 0.24 30.24 -3.84
CA GLY A 38 -0.75 29.94 -2.81
C GLY A 38 -1.16 28.46 -2.76
N ILE A 39 -0.41 27.58 -3.42
CA ILE A 39 -0.62 26.14 -3.40
C ILE A 39 0.20 25.58 -2.25
N ASN A 40 -0.46 25.05 -1.22
CA ASN A 40 0.25 24.43 -0.10
C ASN A 40 0.90 23.11 -0.55
N PRO A 41 2.25 23.01 -0.66
CA PRO A 41 2.90 21.74 -1.00
C PRO A 41 2.72 20.67 0.07
N ASN A 42 2.35 21.11 1.29
CA ASN A 42 2.11 20.27 2.46
C ASN A 42 0.62 19.92 2.63
N GLY A 43 -0.24 20.36 1.70
CA GLY A 43 -1.67 20.03 1.71
C GLY A 43 -1.86 18.55 1.39
N SER A 44 -2.26 17.79 2.41
CA SER A 44 -2.77 16.41 2.29
C SER A 44 -1.72 15.37 1.90
N GLY A 45 -0.85 14.99 2.84
CA GLY A 45 0.02 13.83 2.68
C GLY A 45 1.50 14.17 2.58
N GLY A 46 1.99 14.99 3.50
CA GLY A 46 3.41 14.95 3.85
C GLY A 46 3.71 13.53 4.33
N SER A 47 4.07 12.66 3.39
CA SER A 47 4.61 11.34 3.65
C SER A 47 5.78 11.58 4.59
N ALA A 48 5.56 11.29 5.87
CA ALA A 48 6.61 11.30 6.85
C ALA A 48 7.75 10.49 6.24
N ALA A 49 8.93 11.10 6.15
CA ALA A 49 10.09 10.54 5.47
C ALA A 49 10.14 9.03 5.73
N SER A 50 9.81 8.24 4.70
CA SER A 50 9.96 6.80 4.75
C SER A 50 11.44 6.57 5.01
N GLU A 51 11.77 6.05 6.18
CA GLU A 51 13.15 5.74 6.50
C GLU A 51 13.65 4.73 5.47
N PRO A 52 14.72 5.03 4.73
CA PRO A 52 15.17 4.17 3.66
C PRO A 52 15.57 2.82 4.25
N VAL A 53 15.09 1.74 3.64
CA VAL A 53 15.47 0.38 4.05
C VAL A 53 16.99 0.24 3.88
N PRO A 54 17.72 -0.19 4.92
CA PRO A 54 19.16 -0.41 4.84
C PRO A 54 19.55 -1.27 3.63
N SER A 55 20.62 -0.88 2.93
CA SER A 55 21.08 -1.55 1.70
C SER A 55 21.39 -3.04 1.91
N SER A 56 21.87 -3.41 3.10
CA SER A 56 22.10 -4.79 3.50
C SER A 56 20.82 -5.63 3.45
N LEU A 57 19.70 -5.09 3.94
CA LEU A 57 18.39 -5.74 3.88
C LEU A 57 17.84 -5.77 2.46
N MET A 58 17.97 -4.68 1.70
CA MET A 58 17.49 -4.61 0.31
C MET A 58 18.10 -5.69 -0.57
N SER A 59 19.37 -6.06 -0.33
CA SER A 59 20.04 -7.12 -1.10
C SER A 59 19.38 -8.50 -0.96
N GLY A 60 18.72 -8.76 0.18
CA GLY A 60 17.98 -10.00 0.45
C GLY A 60 16.52 -9.98 -0.01
N ILE A 61 15.98 -8.82 -0.39
CA ILE A 61 14.57 -8.68 -0.77
C ILE A 61 14.42 -8.85 -2.28
N LYS A 62 13.71 -9.90 -2.68
CA LYS A 62 13.31 -10.10 -4.09
C LYS A 62 11.91 -9.53 -4.31
N VAL A 63 11.84 -8.37 -4.95
CA VAL A 63 10.56 -7.78 -5.39
C VAL A 63 10.26 -8.25 -6.81
N CYS A 64 9.20 -9.03 -6.98
CA CYS A 64 8.72 -9.41 -8.31
C CYS A 64 7.99 -8.22 -8.96
N PRO A 65 8.25 -7.90 -10.24
CA PRO A 65 7.58 -6.80 -10.92
C PRO A 65 6.07 -7.04 -10.99
N ILE A 66 5.29 -5.96 -10.90
CA ILE A 66 3.85 -6.02 -11.14
C ILE A 66 3.64 -6.37 -12.62
N PRO A 67 2.81 -7.37 -12.94
CA PRO A 67 2.50 -7.71 -14.32
C PRO A 67 1.99 -6.50 -15.13
N ARG A 68 2.22 -6.49 -16.45
CA ARG A 68 1.67 -5.45 -17.33
C ARG A 68 0.14 -5.44 -17.26
N ASN A 69 -0.49 -4.28 -17.52
CA ASN A 69 -1.94 -4.10 -17.56
C ASN A 69 -2.64 -4.44 -16.22
N MET A 70 -2.12 -3.88 -15.12
CA MET A 70 -2.63 -4.09 -13.76
C MET A 70 -3.20 -2.80 -13.14
N ASN A 71 -3.60 -1.84 -13.98
CA ASN A 71 -4.19 -0.58 -13.51
C ASN A 71 -5.45 -0.88 -12.67
N PRO A 72 -5.59 -0.28 -11.46
CA PRO A 72 -6.63 -0.64 -10.50
C PRO A 72 -8.06 -0.38 -10.97
N THR A 73 -8.28 0.65 -11.79
CA THR A 73 -9.61 0.96 -12.33
C THR A 73 -9.86 0.21 -13.63
N HIS A 74 -8.92 0.25 -14.56
CA HIS A 74 -9.12 -0.31 -15.91
C HIS A 74 -8.97 -1.83 -16.02
N ASN A 75 -8.28 -2.47 -15.06
CA ASN A 75 -7.98 -3.90 -15.10
C ASN A 75 -8.44 -4.60 -13.81
N ALA A 76 -9.59 -4.20 -13.27
CA ALA A 76 -10.14 -4.74 -12.02
C ALA A 76 -10.28 -6.27 -12.06
N GLU A 77 -10.80 -6.83 -13.16
CA GLU A 77 -10.92 -8.29 -13.33
C GLU A 77 -9.56 -9.00 -13.33
N ARG A 78 -8.54 -8.43 -13.96
CA ARG A 78 -7.18 -8.99 -13.94
C ARG A 78 -6.57 -8.89 -12.55
N ARG A 79 -6.85 -7.82 -11.80
CA ARG A 79 -6.46 -7.69 -10.39
C ARG A 79 -7.11 -8.76 -9.53
N ALA A 80 -8.41 -8.97 -9.69
CA ALA A 80 -9.14 -10.02 -8.97
C ALA A 80 -8.59 -11.41 -9.32
N ALA A 81 -8.41 -11.71 -10.61
CA ALA A 81 -7.84 -12.98 -11.06
C ALA A 81 -6.41 -13.19 -10.53
N ARG A 82 -5.58 -12.15 -10.51
CA ARG A 82 -4.22 -12.23 -9.93
C ARG A 82 -4.25 -12.43 -8.42
N ALA A 83 -5.12 -11.72 -7.70
CA ALA A 83 -5.27 -11.90 -6.27
C ALA A 83 -5.69 -13.34 -5.94
N ARG A 84 -6.67 -13.88 -6.68
CA ARG A 84 -7.09 -15.27 -6.58
C ARG A 84 -5.94 -16.24 -6.86
N ALA A 85 -5.19 -16.05 -7.95
CA ALA A 85 -4.04 -16.90 -8.26
C ALA A 85 -2.93 -16.86 -7.19
N LEU A 86 -2.76 -15.74 -6.49
CA LEU A 86 -1.84 -15.65 -5.34
C LEU A 86 -2.38 -16.40 -4.13
N VAL A 87 -3.67 -16.26 -3.83
CA VAL A 87 -4.35 -17.01 -2.77
C VAL A 87 -4.25 -18.50 -3.04
N ASP A 88 -4.68 -18.96 -4.22
CA ASP A 88 -4.66 -20.37 -4.61
C ASP A 88 -3.24 -20.97 -4.52
N ARG A 89 -2.20 -20.18 -4.80
CA ARG A 89 -0.81 -20.63 -4.75
C ARG A 89 -0.24 -20.72 -3.33
N HIS A 90 -0.67 -19.84 -2.43
CA HIS A 90 0.05 -19.57 -1.18
C HIS A 90 -0.76 -19.79 0.09
N ALA A 91 -2.09 -19.67 0.04
CA ALA A 91 -2.94 -19.72 1.23
C ALA A 91 -3.03 -21.12 1.87
N GLU A 92 -2.84 -22.17 1.09
CA GLU A 92 -2.79 -23.56 1.60
C GLU A 92 -1.44 -23.92 2.24
N GLY A 93 -0.43 -23.05 2.11
CA GLY A 93 0.88 -23.28 2.70
C GLY A 93 0.82 -23.31 4.23
N GLU A 94 1.54 -24.25 4.84
CA GLU A 94 1.70 -24.27 6.30
C GLU A 94 2.28 -22.94 6.78
N GLY A 95 1.65 -22.32 7.78
CA GLY A 95 2.07 -21.01 8.29
C GLY A 95 1.71 -19.83 7.39
N ALA A 96 0.81 -20.01 6.40
CA ALA A 96 0.25 -18.89 5.66
C ALA A 96 -0.75 -18.09 6.52
N VAL A 97 -0.66 -16.77 6.45
CA VAL A 97 -1.53 -15.85 7.19
C VAL A 97 -2.00 -14.71 6.31
N TYR A 98 -3.22 -14.22 6.57
CA TYR A 98 -3.69 -12.94 6.04
C TYR A 98 -3.46 -11.85 7.07
N VAL A 99 -3.06 -10.67 6.60
CA VAL A 99 -2.87 -9.49 7.43
C VAL A 99 -3.64 -8.31 6.87
N ASN A 100 -4.20 -7.51 7.78
CA ASN A 100 -4.80 -6.23 7.43
C ASN A 100 -4.73 -5.27 8.62
N ALA A 101 -4.90 -3.98 8.35
CA ALA A 101 -5.14 -2.97 9.35
C ALA A 101 -6.32 -2.08 8.96
N ALA A 102 -7.07 -1.62 9.96
CA ALA A 102 -8.22 -0.73 9.78
C ALA A 102 -8.24 0.33 10.88
N GLU A 103 -8.69 1.54 10.54
CA GLU A 103 -8.83 2.65 11.48
C GLU A 103 -10.04 2.42 12.40
N TYR A 104 -9.94 2.85 13.64
CA TYR A 104 -11.08 2.91 14.55
C TYR A 104 -12.00 4.05 14.15
N GLN A 105 -13.31 3.78 14.07
CA GLN A 105 -14.29 4.75 13.61
C GLN A 105 -14.33 6.06 14.43
N ASP A 106 -14.07 5.97 15.74
CA ASP A 106 -14.19 7.09 16.67
C ASP A 106 -12.84 7.65 17.15
N HIS A 107 -11.73 7.21 16.57
CA HIS A 107 -10.39 7.62 17.00
C HIS A 107 -9.50 7.99 15.81
N VAL A 108 -9.03 9.24 15.81
CA VAL A 108 -8.07 9.74 14.82
C VAL A 108 -6.72 9.06 15.01
N GLU A 109 -6.13 8.61 13.90
CA GLU A 109 -4.78 8.01 13.87
C GLU A 109 -4.63 6.74 14.72
N ALA A 110 -5.74 6.06 15.04
CA ALA A 110 -5.73 4.81 15.80
C ALA A 110 -6.22 3.67 14.93
N TYR A 111 -5.46 2.59 14.87
CA TYR A 111 -5.72 1.44 14.00
C TYR A 111 -5.68 0.13 14.78
N THR A 112 -6.46 -0.83 14.32
CA THR A 112 -6.30 -2.25 14.67
C THR A 112 -5.55 -2.95 13.54
N ALA A 113 -4.51 -3.70 13.88
CA ALA A 113 -3.76 -4.57 13.00
C ALA A 113 -4.06 -6.02 13.37
N VAL A 114 -4.39 -6.87 12.40
CA VAL A 114 -4.85 -8.24 12.65
C VAL A 114 -4.11 -9.22 11.75
N VAL A 115 -3.75 -10.37 12.32
CA VAL A 115 -3.19 -11.53 11.64
C VAL A 115 -4.14 -12.70 11.81
N VAL A 116 -4.60 -13.29 10.70
CA VAL A 116 -5.47 -14.46 10.71
C VAL A 116 -4.82 -15.63 9.96
N SER A 117 -5.04 -16.84 10.44
CA SER A 117 -4.61 -18.07 9.79
C SER A 117 -5.30 -18.20 8.43
N ALA A 118 -4.53 -18.43 7.36
CA ALA A 118 -5.11 -18.55 6.02
C ALA A 118 -5.93 -19.84 5.84
N SER A 119 -5.55 -20.92 6.54
CA SER A 119 -6.21 -22.23 6.43
C SER A 119 -7.47 -22.34 7.29
N THR A 120 -7.49 -21.69 8.46
CA THR A 120 -8.59 -21.84 9.43
C THR A 120 -9.44 -20.58 9.58
N GLY A 121 -8.99 -19.43 9.10
CA GLY A 121 -9.63 -18.14 9.33
C GLY A 121 -9.56 -17.65 10.78
N ALA A 122 -8.92 -18.40 11.68
CA ALA A 122 -8.81 -18.04 13.09
C ALA A 122 -7.84 -16.86 13.28
N VAL A 123 -8.19 -15.92 14.16
CA VAL A 123 -7.27 -14.85 14.57
C VAL A 123 -6.08 -15.45 15.29
N LYS A 124 -4.87 -15.22 14.79
CA LYS A 124 -3.62 -15.63 15.45
C LYS A 124 -3.17 -14.58 16.46
N THR A 125 -3.22 -13.31 16.06
CA THR A 125 -2.84 -12.18 16.91
C THR A 125 -3.42 -10.88 16.36
N ALA A 126 -3.53 -9.88 17.22
CA ALA A 126 -3.95 -8.53 16.87
C ALA A 126 -3.28 -7.51 17.77
N ALA A 127 -3.14 -6.27 17.29
CA ALA A 127 -2.59 -5.17 18.06
C ALA A 127 -3.30 -3.86 17.72
N SER A 128 -3.44 -2.99 18.71
CA SER A 128 -3.79 -1.59 18.48
C SER A 128 -2.52 -0.78 18.29
N THR A 129 -2.50 0.10 17.30
CA THR A 129 -1.37 0.99 17.03
C THR A 129 -1.85 2.40 16.72
N ARG A 130 -0.98 3.38 16.96
CA ARG A 130 -1.17 4.71 16.37
C ARG A 130 -0.36 4.82 15.09
N ALA A 131 -0.98 5.33 14.04
CA ALA A 131 -0.36 5.50 12.73
C ALA A 131 -0.93 6.75 12.06
N ARG A 132 -0.11 7.43 11.25
CA ARG A 132 -0.55 8.64 10.54
C ARG A 132 -1.37 8.35 9.29
N ASP A 133 -1.24 7.14 8.77
CA ASP A 133 -1.94 6.67 7.59
C ASP A 133 -2.11 5.15 7.62
N THR A 134 -2.96 4.65 6.72
CA THR A 134 -3.24 3.23 6.56
C THR A 134 -2.01 2.41 6.14
N HIS A 135 -1.01 3.01 5.47
CA HIS A 135 0.19 2.28 5.03
C HIS A 135 1.07 1.92 6.22
N GLN A 136 1.31 2.86 7.14
CA GLN A 136 2.02 2.59 8.39
C GLN A 136 1.29 1.53 9.24
N ALA A 137 -0.04 1.59 9.29
CA ALA A 137 -0.82 0.58 10.01
C ALA A 137 -0.70 -0.82 9.36
N GLN A 138 -0.68 -0.90 8.03
CA GLN A 138 -0.44 -2.15 7.29
C GLN A 138 0.97 -2.71 7.52
N GLU A 139 1.99 -1.85 7.59
CA GLU A 139 3.36 -2.26 7.95
C GLU A 139 3.40 -2.90 9.33
N VAL A 140 2.67 -2.35 10.31
CA VAL A 140 2.52 -2.96 11.64
C VAL A 140 1.86 -4.33 11.56
N ALA A 141 0.82 -4.51 10.75
CA ALA A 141 0.18 -5.82 10.58
C ALA A 141 1.12 -6.86 9.97
N ILE A 142 1.96 -6.47 9.00
CA ILE A 142 2.99 -7.33 8.42
C ILE A 142 4.07 -7.66 9.46
N ALA A 143 4.58 -6.67 10.21
CA ALA A 143 5.57 -6.87 11.25
C ALA A 143 5.06 -7.81 12.34
N LEU A 144 3.79 -7.66 12.74
CA LEU A 144 3.13 -8.52 13.72
C LEU A 144 3.07 -9.98 13.24
N ALA A 145 2.84 -10.22 11.94
CA ALA A 145 2.89 -11.56 11.37
C ALA A 145 4.32 -12.13 11.30
N ILE A 146 5.32 -11.33 10.95
CA ILE A 146 6.72 -11.76 10.86
C ILE A 146 7.30 -12.09 12.24
N ALA A 147 6.83 -11.41 13.29
CA ALA A 147 7.24 -11.69 14.67
C ALA A 147 6.76 -13.06 15.18
N ASP A 148 5.78 -13.69 14.54
CA ASP A 148 5.34 -15.05 14.83
C ASP A 148 6.24 -16.07 14.09
N PRO A 149 7.03 -16.91 14.80
CA PRO A 149 7.88 -17.91 14.17
C PRO A 149 7.13 -18.96 13.34
N GLY A 150 5.82 -19.12 13.59
CA GLY A 150 4.95 -20.00 12.82
C GLY A 150 4.47 -19.39 11.49
N SER A 151 4.74 -18.12 11.22
CA SER A 151 4.38 -17.46 9.96
C SER A 151 5.46 -17.67 8.90
N LYS A 152 5.08 -18.27 7.77
CA LYS A 152 5.97 -18.54 6.63
C LYS A 152 5.60 -17.73 5.41
N THR A 153 4.31 -17.41 5.24
CA THR A 153 3.81 -16.63 4.10
C THR A 153 2.81 -15.60 4.59
N VAL A 154 3.05 -14.32 4.27
CA VAL A 154 2.17 -13.20 4.63
C VAL A 154 1.43 -12.74 3.39
N LEU A 155 0.10 -12.80 3.43
CA LEU A 155 -0.80 -12.32 2.38
C LEU A 155 -1.46 -11.03 2.86
N SER A 156 -1.22 -9.94 2.15
CA SER A 156 -1.81 -8.62 2.46
C SER A 156 -2.62 -8.12 1.27
N ALA A 157 -3.82 -7.60 1.55
CA ALA A 157 -4.65 -6.92 0.57
C ALA A 157 -4.53 -5.40 0.75
N LYS A 158 -4.47 -4.69 -0.36
CA LYS A 158 -4.49 -3.23 -0.44
C LYS A 158 -5.58 -2.81 -1.40
#